data_AF-A0A2N0VJF6-F1
#
_entry.id   AF-A0A2N0VJF6-F1
#
_cell.length_a   1.000
_cell.length_b   1.000
_cell.length_c   1.000
_cell.angle_alpha   90.00
_cell.angle_beta   90.00
_cell.angle_gamma   90.00
#
_symmetry.space_group_name_H-M   'P 1'
#
loop_
_entity.id
_entity.type
_entity.pdbx_description
1 polymer ?
#
loop_
_entity_poly.entity_id
_entity_poly.type
_entity_poly.pdbx_seq_one_letter_code
_entity_poly.pdbx_strand_id
1 'polypeptide(L)'
;MNPLNNMYKVLSELEDINEDECRGVMSNYDSFVDDVQNKIFIQTFMDQYRNAEKYYMKGNKSGEKKSLIFAVNTIESMSAMSEDLRDENIRDYVTGTWLTSEKLAKRLDELGGVRLR
;
A
#
# COMPACT_ATOMS: atom_id res chain seq x y z
N MET A 1 9.81 5.06 17.18
CA MET A 1 9.66 5.60 15.81
C MET A 1 8.90 4.58 14.98
N ASN A 2 7.91 5.01 14.18
CA ASN A 2 7.19 4.13 13.26
C ASN A 2 8.16 3.69 12.13
N PRO A 3 8.28 2.39 11.81
CA PRO A 3 9.11 1.91 10.69
C PRO A 3 8.88 2.66 9.37
N LEU A 4 7.64 3.07 9.10
CA LEU A 4 7.28 3.87 7.92
C LEU A 4 8.01 5.23 7.88
N ASN A 5 8.17 5.89 9.04
CA ASN A 5 8.88 7.17 9.13
C ASN A 5 10.37 7.02 8.81
N ASN A 6 10.97 5.87 9.11
CA ASN A 6 12.37 5.61 8.77
C ASN A 6 12.53 5.40 7.27
N MET A 7 11.59 4.72 6.60
CA MET A 7 11.65 4.52 5.15
C MET A 7 11.44 5.82 4.37
N TYR A 8 10.49 6.67 4.78
CA TYR A 8 10.35 8.01 4.20
C TYR A 8 11.60 8.87 4.39
N LYS A 9 12.26 8.77 5.54
CA LYS A 9 13.51 9.47 5.79
C LYS A 9 14.62 8.98 4.84
N VAL A 10 14.75 7.66 4.66
CA VAL A 10 15.69 7.08 3.70
C VAL A 10 15.39 7.57 2.28
N LEU A 11 14.14 7.56 1.85
CA LEU A 11 13.76 8.04 0.52
C LEU A 11 14.14 9.52 0.34
N SER A 12 13.81 10.37 1.30
CA SER A 12 14.16 11.79 1.28
C SER A 12 15.68 12.02 1.25
N GLU A 13 16.46 11.24 2.01
CA GLU A 13 17.92 11.33 1.98
C GLU A 13 18.49 10.88 0.63
N LEU A 14 17.84 9.94 -0.07
CA LEU A 14 18.26 9.49 -1.41
C LEU A 14 17.91 10.54 -2.49
N GLU A 15 16.76 11.22 -2.38
CA GLU A 15 16.34 12.30 -3.29
C GLU A 15 17.26 13.53 -3.21
N ASP A 16 17.92 13.76 -2.07
CA ASP A 16 18.85 14.87 -1.86
C ASP A 16 20.27 14.61 -2.42
N ILE A 17 20.56 13.40 -2.90
CA ILE A 17 21.88 12.98 -3.41
C ILE A 17 21.86 12.92 -4.94
N ASN A 18 23.02 13.15 -5.56
CA ASN A 18 23.20 12.95 -7.00
C ASN A 18 23.13 11.46 -7.36
N GLU A 19 22.04 11.05 -8.02
CA GLU A 19 21.79 9.67 -8.44
C GLU A 19 22.95 9.07 -9.26
N ASP A 20 23.62 9.85 -10.10
CA ASP A 20 24.71 9.35 -10.95
C ASP A 20 25.96 8.99 -10.13
N GLU A 21 26.23 9.72 -9.05
CA GLU A 21 27.29 9.37 -8.11
C GLU A 21 26.92 8.09 -7.35
N CYS A 22 25.66 7.94 -6.95
CA CYS A 22 25.17 6.73 -6.30
C CYS A 22 25.25 5.50 -7.22
N ARG A 23 24.83 5.63 -8.48
CA ARG A 23 24.98 4.56 -9.50
C ARG A 23 26.44 4.18 -9.73
N GLY A 24 27.35 5.14 -9.61
CA GLY A 24 28.80 4.90 -9.69
C GLY A 24 29.37 4.09 -8.53
N VAL A 25 28.73 4.11 -7.36
CA VAL A 25 29.13 3.37 -6.15
C VAL A 25 28.36 2.07 -5.98
N MET A 26 27.08 2.07 -6.35
CA MET A 26 26.12 0.99 -6.16
C MET A 26 25.43 0.66 -7.48
N SER A 27 25.84 -0.44 -8.11
CA SER A 27 25.33 -0.86 -9.43
C SER A 27 23.85 -1.24 -9.43
N ASN A 28 23.26 -1.51 -8.27
CA ASN A 28 21.83 -1.81 -8.09
C ASN A 28 21.08 -0.69 -7.38
N TYR A 29 21.58 0.55 -7.45
CA TYR A 29 20.97 1.72 -6.80
C TYR A 29 19.50 1.89 -7.19
N ASP A 30 19.19 1.87 -8.50
CA ASP A 30 17.82 2.08 -8.98
C ASP A 30 16.88 1.00 -8.42
N SER A 31 17.29 -0.28 -8.45
CA SER A 31 16.52 -1.37 -7.85
C SER A 31 16.35 -1.23 -6.34
N PHE A 32 17.35 -0.70 -5.64
CA PHE A 32 17.24 -0.44 -4.20
C PHE A 32 16.25 0.70 -3.89
N VAL A 33 16.25 1.76 -4.69
CA VAL A 33 15.28 2.85 -4.58
C VAL A 33 13.86 2.32 -4.83
N ASP A 34 13.68 1.52 -5.89
CA ASP A 34 12.41 0.87 -6.22
C ASP A 34 11.93 -0.03 -5.07
N ASP A 35 12.81 -0.83 -4.46
CA ASP A 35 12.48 -1.67 -3.31
C ASP A 35 12.04 -0.86 -2.08
N VAL A 36 12.71 0.26 -1.80
CA VAL A 36 12.35 1.16 -0.69
C VAL A 36 10.99 1.79 -0.95
N GLN A 37 10.75 2.28 -2.17
CA GLN A 37 9.47 2.82 -2.57
C GLN A 37 8.36 1.77 -2.41
N ASN A 38 8.52 0.58 -3.00
CA ASN A 38 7.56 -0.52 -2.91
C ASN A 38 7.18 -0.84 -1.45
N LYS A 39 8.16 -0.90 -0.54
CA LYS A 39 7.89 -1.13 0.89
C LYS A 39 7.07 -0.02 1.54
N ILE A 40 7.32 1.23 1.18
CA ILE A 40 6.53 2.37 1.67
C ILE A 40 5.07 2.24 1.21
N PHE A 41 4.84 1.90 -0.06
CA PHE A 41 3.49 1.75 -0.60
C PHE A 41 2.74 0.58 0.03
N ILE A 42 3.37 -0.58 0.13
CA ILE A 42 2.79 -1.76 0.79
C ILE A 42 2.40 -1.45 2.23
N GLN A 43 3.31 -0.84 3.00
CA GLN A 43 3.02 -0.49 4.40
C GLN A 43 1.91 0.56 4.50
N THR A 44 1.88 1.53 3.59
CA THR A 44 0.80 2.54 3.52
C THR A 44 -0.55 1.90 3.20
N PHE A 45 -0.57 0.96 2.25
CA PHE A 45 -1.75 0.15 1.95
C PHE A 45 -2.23 -0.60 3.20
N MET A 46 -1.33 -1.33 3.87
CA MET A 46 -1.67 -2.12 5.06
C MET A 46 -2.25 -1.27 6.19
N ASP A 47 -1.68 -0.09 6.43
CA ASP A 47 -2.17 0.82 7.47
C ASP A 47 -3.60 1.30 7.17
N GLN A 48 -3.87 1.65 5.92
CA GLN A 48 -5.20 2.08 5.50
C GLN A 48 -6.20 0.93 5.46
N TYR A 49 -5.76 -0.25 5.03
CA TYR A 49 -6.58 -1.46 5.04
C TYR A 49 -6.98 -1.87 6.46
N ARG A 50 -6.05 -1.82 7.42
CA ARG A 50 -6.34 -2.03 8.85
C ARG A 50 -7.26 -0.96 9.43
N ASN A 51 -7.18 0.27 8.94
CA ASN A 51 -8.14 1.31 9.34
C ASN A 51 -9.54 1.02 8.79
N ALA A 52 -9.65 0.53 7.55
CA ALA A 52 -10.92 0.08 6.99
C ALA A 52 -11.52 -1.06 7.82
N GLU A 53 -10.73 -2.06 8.21
CA GLU A 53 -11.13 -3.13 9.13
C GLU A 53 -11.68 -2.58 10.46
N LYS A 54 -10.97 -1.65 11.09
CA LYS A 54 -11.43 -1.01 12.35
C LYS A 54 -12.76 -0.30 12.18
N TYR A 55 -12.99 0.36 11.05
CA TYR A 55 -14.26 1.03 10.76
C TYR A 55 -15.38 0.03 10.46
N TYR A 56 -15.07 -1.05 9.74
CA TYR A 56 -15.97 -2.17 9.52
C TYR A 56 -16.48 -2.76 10.83
N MET A 57 -15.57 -3.09 11.76
CA MET A 57 -15.91 -3.62 13.09
C MET A 57 -16.78 -2.67 13.93
N LYS A 58 -16.68 -1.36 13.67
CA LYS A 58 -17.49 -0.31 14.34
C LYS A 58 -18.80 0.02 13.60
N GLY A 59 -19.08 -0.63 12.47
CA GLY A 59 -20.23 -0.30 11.62
C GLY A 59 -20.15 1.06 10.92
N ASN A 60 -18.98 1.71 10.88
CA ASN A 60 -18.79 3.01 10.25
C ASN A 60 -18.48 2.86 8.75
N LYS A 61 -19.51 2.68 7.93
CA LYS A 61 -19.38 2.50 6.47
C LYS A 61 -18.65 3.65 5.77
N SER A 62 -18.83 4.89 6.22
CA SER A 62 -18.19 6.06 5.59
C SER A 62 -16.68 6.09 5.85
N GLY A 63 -16.28 5.81 7.09
CA GLY A 63 -14.87 5.68 7.46
C GLY A 63 -14.20 4.52 6.73
N GLU A 64 -14.87 3.36 6.71
CA GLU A 64 -14.39 2.17 6.00
C GLU A 64 -14.14 2.49 4.52
N LYS A 65 -15.13 3.06 3.84
CA LYS A 65 -15.03 3.44 2.43
C LYS A 65 -13.85 4.36 2.15
N LYS A 66 -13.67 5.42 2.96
CA LYS A 66 -12.59 6.39 2.76
C LYS A 66 -11.21 5.74 2.88
N SER A 67 -11.01 4.94 3.92
CA SER A 67 -9.74 4.21 4.11
C SER A 67 -9.51 3.17 3.02
N LEU A 68 -10.55 2.48 2.56
CA LEU A 68 -10.44 1.47 1.52
C LEU A 68 -10.12 2.10 0.15
N ILE A 69 -10.74 3.22 -0.21
CA ILE A 69 -10.39 3.98 -1.43
C ILE A 69 -8.93 4.44 -1.37
N PHE A 70 -8.47 4.96 -0.23
CA PHE A 70 -7.07 5.38 -0.09
C PHE A 70 -6.12 4.19 -0.27
N ALA A 71 -6.43 3.04 0.36
CA ALA A 71 -5.63 1.83 0.23
C ALA A 71 -5.52 1.41 -1.25
N VAL A 72 -6.65 1.34 -1.96
CA VAL A 72 -6.64 0.91 -3.38
C VAL A 72 -5.89 1.90 -4.27
N ASN A 73 -6.09 3.21 -4.10
CA ASN A 73 -5.36 4.20 -4.88
C ASN A 73 -3.84 4.11 -4.66
N THR A 74 -3.39 3.78 -3.45
CA THR A 74 -1.97 3.60 -3.09
C THR A 74 -1.31 2.47 -3.88
N ILE A 75 -2.03 1.37 -4.15
CA ILE A 75 -1.47 0.22 -4.87
C ILE A 75 -1.61 0.37 -6.39
N GLU A 76 -2.69 1.00 -6.86
CA GLU A 76 -2.90 1.25 -8.29
C GLU A 76 -1.86 2.23 -8.86
N SER A 77 -1.42 3.22 -8.08
CA SER A 77 -0.41 4.18 -8.53
C SER A 77 0.95 3.57 -8.90
N MET A 78 1.24 2.35 -8.46
CA MET A 78 2.52 1.68 -8.66
C MET A 78 2.49 0.49 -9.61
N SER A 79 1.32 0.12 -10.15
CA SER A 79 1.15 -1.18 -10.83
C SER A 79 1.62 -2.38 -9.99
N ALA A 80 1.69 -2.21 -8.66
CA ALA A 80 2.03 -3.25 -7.70
C ALA A 80 0.82 -4.19 -7.63
N MET A 81 0.80 -5.16 -8.55
CA MET A 81 -0.24 -6.16 -8.63
C MET A 81 -0.20 -7.10 -7.41
N SER A 82 -1.29 -7.84 -7.25
CA SER A 82 -1.61 -8.84 -6.23
C SER A 82 -0.50 -9.74 -5.65
N GLU A 83 0.66 -9.89 -6.29
CA GLU A 83 1.76 -10.73 -5.79
C GLU A 83 2.38 -10.14 -4.52
N ASP A 84 2.65 -8.84 -4.47
CA ASP A 84 3.25 -8.19 -3.30
C ASP A 84 2.32 -8.26 -2.07
N LEU A 85 1.01 -8.08 -2.28
CA LEU A 85 0.01 -8.22 -1.21
C LEU A 85 -0.14 -9.67 -0.71
N ARG A 86 0.13 -10.64 -1.59
CA ARG A 86 0.08 -12.06 -1.27
C ARG A 86 1.28 -12.46 -0.42
N ASP A 87 2.45 -11.93 -0.73
CA ASP A 87 3.69 -12.17 0.02
C ASP A 87 3.61 -11.62 1.45
N GLU A 88 2.91 -10.50 1.63
CA GLU A 88 2.64 -9.88 2.94
C GLU A 88 1.55 -10.59 3.77
N ASN A 89 1.05 -11.73 3.29
CA ASN A 89 0.08 -12.58 3.96
C ASN A 89 -1.21 -11.84 4.40
N ILE A 90 -1.70 -10.89 3.60
CA ILE A 90 -2.83 -10.05 3.98
C ILE A 90 -4.16 -10.81 3.78
N ARG A 91 -4.99 -10.82 4.83
CA ARG A 91 -6.32 -11.47 4.83
C ARG A 91 -7.42 -10.45 4.66
N ASP A 92 -8.46 -10.85 3.94
CA ASP A 92 -9.69 -10.10 3.81
C ASP A 92 -10.43 -10.04 5.15
N TYR A 93 -10.66 -8.84 5.70
CA TYR A 93 -11.28 -8.68 7.02
C TYR A 93 -12.77 -9.03 7.05
N VAL A 94 -13.42 -9.21 5.89
CA VAL A 94 -14.84 -9.60 5.80
C VAL A 94 -14.99 -11.12 5.84
N THR A 95 -14.15 -11.84 5.08
CA THR A 95 -14.26 -13.29 4.87
C THR A 95 -13.19 -14.12 5.58
N GLY A 96 -12.11 -13.50 6.08
CA GLY A 96 -10.95 -14.17 6.67
C GLY A 96 -10.06 -14.91 5.68
N THR A 97 -10.39 -14.88 4.39
CA THR A 97 -9.64 -15.56 3.32
C THR A 97 -8.56 -14.63 2.74
N TRP A 98 -7.76 -15.09 1.78
CA TRP A 98 -6.74 -14.25 1.14
C TRP A 98 -7.34 -12.99 0.52
N LEU A 99 -6.74 -11.84 0.77
CA LEU A 99 -7.16 -10.60 0.13
C LEU A 99 -6.86 -10.67 -1.38
N THR A 100 -7.81 -10.26 -2.20
CA THR A 100 -7.66 -10.15 -3.66
C THR A 100 -8.22 -8.81 -4.13
N SER A 101 -7.76 -8.34 -5.29
CA SER A 101 -8.31 -7.15 -5.96
C SER A 101 -9.83 -7.26 -6.18
N GLU A 102 -10.33 -8.44 -6.53
CA GLU A 102 -11.77 -8.71 -6.69
C GLU A 102 -12.55 -8.49 -5.39
N LYS A 103 -11.99 -8.86 -4.23
CA LYS A 103 -12.63 -8.64 -2.92
C LYS A 103 -12.64 -7.17 -2.53
N LEU A 104 -11.55 -6.45 -2.81
CA LEU A 104 -11.50 -5.00 -2.63
C LEU A 104 -12.56 -4.30 -3.49
N ALA A 105 -12.64 -4.65 -4.78
CA ALA A 105 -13.64 -4.12 -5.70
C ALA A 105 -15.06 -4.42 -5.24
N LYS A 106 -15.35 -5.68 -4.88
CA LYS A 106 -16.66 -6.08 -4.36
C LYS A 106 -17.02 -5.29 -3.11
N ARG A 107 -16.09 -5.15 -2.16
CA ARG A 107 -16.36 -4.42 -0.92
C ARG A 107 -16.59 -2.94 -1.16
N LEU A 108 -15.84 -2.33 -2.08
CA LEU A 108 -16.08 -0.95 -2.50
C LEU A 108 -17.47 -0.80 -3.13
N ASP A 109 -17.89 -1.72 -4.00
CA ASP A 109 -19.24 -1.70 -4.60
C ASP A 109 -20.35 -1.80 -3.53
N GLU A 110 -20.21 -2.68 -2.53
CA GLU A 110 -21.11 -2.79 -1.37
C GLU A 110 -21.19 -1.51 -0.52
N LEU A 111 -20.12 -0.71 -0.51
CA LEU A 111 -20.03 0.58 0.18
C LEU A 111 -20.47 1.75 -0.73
N GLY A 112 -20.96 1.47 -1.94
CA GLY A 112 -21.31 2.47 -2.95
C GLY A 112 -20.10 3.25 -3.46
N GLY A 113 -18.91 2.64 -3.43
CA GLY A 113 -17.64 3.13 -3.96
C GLY A 113 -17.56 3.05 -5.48
N VAL A 114 -16.62 3.78 -6.05
CA VAL A 114 -16.37 3.81 -7.50
C VAL A 114 -15.76 2.46 -7.92
N ARG A 115 -16.19 1.92 -9.06
CA ARG A 115 -15.60 0.71 -9.66
C ARG A 115 -14.13 0.94 -9.98
N LEU A 116 -13.28 -0.02 -9.60
CA LEU A 116 -11.90 -0.11 -10.09
C LEU A 116 -11.97 -0.30 -11.62
N ARG A 117 -11.24 0.52 -12.38
CA ARG A 117 -11.22 0.50 -13.85
C ARG A 117 -10.03 -0.29 -14.35
#